data_AF-A0A7J2LLA0-F1
#
_entry.id   AF-A0A7J2LLA0-F1
#
_cell.length_a   1.000
_cell.length_b   1.000
_cell.length_c   1.000
_cell.angle_alpha   90.00
_cell.angle_beta   90.00
_cell.angle_gamma   90.00
#
_symmetry.space_group_name_H-M   'P 1'
#
loop_
_entity.id
_entity.type
_entity.pdbx_description
1 polymer ?
#
loop_
_entity_poly.entity_id
_entity_poly.type
_entity_poly.pdbx_seq_one_letter_code
_entity_poly.pdbx_strand_id
1 'polypeptide(L)' 'MRKAFWLLDVNYEARDGCPEVWIWGIDREGMRILLIDRGFRPYFYCIPKEKTEPREIIEEVKSNRELM' A
#
# COMPACT_ATOMS: atom_id res chain seq x y z
N MET A 1 9.83 -14.24 12.33
CA MET A 1 11.05 -13.67 12.95
C MET A 1 10.74 -12.24 13.38
N ARG A 2 11.18 -11.79 14.56
CA ARG A 2 10.92 -10.43 15.07
C ARG A 2 12.25 -9.67 15.13
N LYS A 3 12.34 -8.49 14.48
CA LYS A 3 13.52 -7.62 14.50
C LYS A 3 13.11 -6.24 15.04
N ALA A 4 13.97 -5.64 15.84
CA ALA A 4 13.87 -4.25 16.25
C ALA A 4 14.87 -3.43 15.44
N PHE A 5 14.42 -2.29 14.91
CA PHE A 5 15.22 -1.42 14.06
C PHE A 5 14.71 0.01 14.17
N TRP A 6 15.54 0.98 13.81
CA TRP A 6 15.15 2.39 13.64
C TRP A 6 14.68 2.59 12.22
N LEU A 7 13.44 3.07 12.06
CA LEU A 7 12.88 3.43 10.76
C LEU A 7 13.63 4.64 10.20
N LEU A 8 14.08 4.55 8.94
CA LEU A 8 14.74 5.64 8.24
C LEU A 8 13.85 6.25 7.17
N ASP A 9 13.26 5.41 6.32
CA ASP A 9 12.41 5.86 5.21
C ASP A 9 11.41 4.76 4.80
N VAL A 10 10.35 5.17 4.10
CA VAL A 10 9.34 4.28 3.53
C VAL A 10 9.07 4.65 2.08
N ASN A 11 9.12 3.68 1.17
CA ASN A 11 8.80 3.87 -0.24
C ASN A 11 7.66 2.92 -0.67
N TYR A 12 6.87 3.36 -1.64
CA TYR A 12 5.89 2.53 -2.33
C TYR A 12 6.42 2.20 -3.72
N GLU A 13 6.53 0.91 -4.03
CA GLU A 13 7.03 0.41 -5.30
C GLU A 13 5.96 -0.44 -5.98
N ALA A 14 5.80 -0.30 -7.30
CA ALA A 14 4.95 -1.17 -8.10
C ALA A 14 5.86 -2.10 -8.92
N ARG A 15 6.10 -3.31 -8.40
CA ARG A 15 7.02 -4.26 -9.02
C ARG A 15 6.26 -5.46 -9.55
N ASP A 16 6.41 -5.74 -10.84
CA ASP A 16 5.71 -6.83 -11.53
C ASP A 16 4.18 -6.81 -11.33
N GLY A 17 3.60 -5.60 -11.24
CA GLY A 17 2.17 -5.40 -10.97
C GLY A 17 1.75 -5.59 -9.52
N CYS A 18 2.68 -5.94 -8.62
CA CYS A 18 2.40 -6.06 -7.19
C CYS A 18 2.83 -4.79 -6.44
N PRO A 19 1.94 -4.22 -5.60
CA PRO A 19 2.32 -3.16 -4.68
C PRO A 19 3.24 -3.71 -3.59
N GLU A 20 4.40 -3.07 -3.42
CA GLU A 20 5.34 -3.35 -2.34
C GLU A 20 5.56 -2.08 -1.50
N VAL A 21 5.53 -2.23 -0.17
CA VAL A 21 5.96 -1.17 0.76
C VAL A 21 7.34 -1.52 1.29
N TRP A 22 8.31 -0.69 0.94
CA TRP A 22 9.70 -0.86 1.31
C TRP A 22 10.00 -0.01 2.54
N ILE A 23 10.48 -0.66 3.60
CA ILE A 23 10.72 -0.04 4.90
C ILE A 23 12.21 -0.17 5.19
N TRP A 24 12.92 0.95 5.10
CA TRP A 24 14.36 1.02 5.32
C TRP A 24 14.65 1.30 6.79
N GLY A 25 15.70 0.67 7.30
CA GLY A 25 16.12 0.89 8.68
C GLY A 25 17.56 0.54 8.96
N ILE A 26 17.95 0.81 10.21
CA ILE A 26 19.18 0.31 10.82
C ILE A 26 18.77 -0.62 11.96
N ASP A 27 19.38 -1.78 12.11
CA ASP A 27 19.12 -2.67 13.25
C ASP A 27 20.02 -2.35 14.46
N ARG A 28 19.86 -3.10 15.57
CA ARG A 28 20.59 -2.85 16.83
C ARG A 28 22.10 -3.03 16.71
N GLU A 29 22.53 -3.74 15.69
CA GLU A 29 23.92 -4.00 15.39
C GLU A 29 24.52 -2.89 14.49
N GLY A 30 23.73 -1.87 14.12
CA GLY A 30 24.15 -0.81 13.21
C GLY A 30 24.09 -1.21 11.74
N MET A 31 23.48 -2.37 11.42
CA MET A 31 23.40 -2.89 10.06
C MET A 31 22.16 -2.35 9.34
N ARG A 32 22.29 -2.12 8.03
CA ARG A 32 21.15 -1.71 7.19
C ARG A 32 20.20 -2.90 7.01
N ILE A 33 18.91 -2.65 7.19
CA ILE A 33 17.82 -3.61 6.98
C ILE A 33 16.80 -3.02 6.01
N LEU A 34 16.24 -3.88 5.15
CA LEU A 34 15.10 -3.58 4.29
C LEU A 34 14.00 -4.60 4.59
N LEU A 35 12.81 -4.12 4.96
CA LEU A 35 11.59 -4.90 5.04
C LEU A 35 10.74 -4.63 3.79
N ILE A 36 10.31 -5.67 3.09
CA ILE A 36 9.41 -5.54 1.93
C ILE A 36 8.06 -6.14 2.33
N ASP A 37 7.04 -5.30 2.48
CA ASP A 37 5.66 -5.74 2.68
C ASP A 37 4.94 -5.85 1.33
N ARG A 38 4.45 -7.05 1.02
CA ARG A 38 3.65 -7.38 -0.17
C ARG A 38 2.18 -7.61 0.14
N GLY A 39 1.79 -7.48 1.40
CA GLY A 39 0.42 -7.62 1.87
C GLY A 39 -0.39 -6.33 1.79
N PHE A 40 0.27 -5.21 1.50
CA PHE A 40 -0.38 -3.91 1.40
C PHE A 40 -1.42 -3.91 0.26
N ARG A 41 -2.65 -3.51 0.60
CA ARG A 41 -3.74 -3.35 -0.36
C ARG A 41 -3.97 -1.86 -0.60
N PRO A 42 -3.59 -1.31 -1.76
CA PRO A 42 -3.83 0.09 -2.08
C PRO A 42 -5.32 0.42 -1.96
N TYR A 43 -5.63 1.60 -1.42
CA TYR A 43 -6.97 2.11 -1.30
C TYR A 43 -6.97 3.61 -1.58
N PHE A 44 -8.13 4.14 -1.95
CA PHE A 44 -8.32 5.56 -2.18
C PHE A 44 -9.70 5.98 -1.67
N TYR A 45 -9.85 7.26 -1.43
CA TYR A 45 -11.14 7.87 -1.13
C TYR A 45 -11.63 8.61 -2.36
N CYS A 46 -12.94 8.62 -2.57
CA CYS A 46 -13.60 9.46 -3.55
C CYS A 46 -14.65 10.33 -2.86
N ILE A 47 -14.86 11.52 -3.40
CA ILE A 47 -15.94 12.40 -2.98
C ILE A 47 -17.07 12.20 -3.99
N PRO A 48 -18.25 11.67 -3.58
CA PRO A 48 -19.38 11.52 -4.47
C PRO A 48 -19.83 12.87 -5.04
N LYS A 49 -20.31 12.86 -6.28
CA LYS A 49 -21.06 14.01 -6.81
C LYS A 49 -22.37 14.16 -6.04
N GLU A 50 -22.96 15.35 -6.08
CA GLU A 50 -24.25 15.60 -5.45
C GLU A 50 -25.29 14.58 -5.93
N LYS A 51 -26.05 14.02 -4.98
CA LYS A 51 -27.09 13.00 -5.20
C LYS A 51 -26.57 11.64 -5.73
N THR A 52 -25.27 11.39 -5.71
CA THR A 52 -24.72 10.06 -6.00
C THR A 52 -24.61 9.24 -4.73
N GLU A 53 -25.20 8.05 -4.72
CA GLU A 53 -25.10 7.13 -3.58
C GLU A 53 -23.74 6.39 -3.59
N PRO A 54 -23.02 6.31 -2.47
CA PRO A 54 -21.71 5.65 -2.42
C PRO A 54 -21.71 4.19 -2.90
N ARG A 55 -22.86 3.49 -2.78
CA ARG A 55 -23.00 2.11 -3.24
C ARG A 55 -22.87 1.98 -4.75
N GLU A 56 -23.44 2.93 -5.50
CA GLU A 56 -23.38 2.94 -6.96
C GLU A 56 -21.91 3.07 -7.43
N ILE A 57 -21.13 3.93 -6.76
CA ILE A 57 -19.69 4.10 -7.04
C ILE A 57 -18.91 2.81 -6.75
N ILE A 58 -19.22 2.13 -5.64
CA ILE A 58 -18.56 0.87 -5.28
C ILE A 58 -18.84 -0.22 -6.33
N GLU A 59 -20.09 -0.32 -6.79
CA GLU A 59 -20.48 -1.29 -7.82
C GLU A 59 -19.81 -1.00 -9.16
N GLU A 60 -19.74 0.28 -9.55
CA GLU A 60 -19.04 0.73 -10.76
C GLU A 60 -17.55 0.35 -10.71
N VAL A 61 -16.83 0.69 -9.63
CA VAL A 61 -15.41 0.37 -9.46
C VAL A 61 -15.17 -1.14 -9.50
N LYS A 62 -16.03 -1.94 -8.87
CA LYS A 62 -15.93 -3.42 -8.89
C LYS A 62 -16.20 -4.03 -10.26
N SER A 63 -17.03 -3.39 -11.09
CA SER A 63 -17.33 -3.88 -12.44
C SER A 63 -16.18 -3.64 -13.41
N ASN A 64 -15.27 -2.72 -13.08
CA ASN A 64 -14.15 -2.34 -13.93
C ASN A 64 -12.95 -3.29 -13.71
N ARG A 65 -12.76 -4.23 -14.64
CA ARG A 65 -11.70 -5.25 -14.58
C ARG A 65 -10.28 -4.70 -14.63
N GLU A 66 -10.07 -3.46 -15.05
CA GLU A 66 -8.72 -2.86 -15.07
C GLU A 66 -8.28 -2.31 -13.70
N LEU A 67 -9.21 -2.17 -12.75
CA LEU A 67 -8.97 -1.68 -11.39
C LEU A 67 -8.96 -2.79 -10.33
N MET A 68 -9.16 -4.05 -10.72
CA MET A 68 -9.16 -5.25 -9.87
C MET A 68 -8.00 -6.18 -10.22
#